data_AF-A0A7Y7BGM0-F1
#
_entry.id   AF-A0A7Y7BGM0-F1
#
_cell.length_a   1.000
_cell.length_b   1.000
_cell.length_c   1.000
_cell.angle_alpha   90.00
_cell.angle_beta   90.00
_cell.angle_gamma   90.00
#
_symmetry.space_group_name_H-M   'P 1'
#
loop_
_entity.id
_entity.type
_entity.pdbx_description
1 polymer ?
#
loop_
_entity_poly.entity_id
_entity_poly.type
_entity_poly.pdbx_seq_one_letter_code
_entity_poly.pdbx_strand_id
1 'polypeptide(L)' 'MAKKKEQEKPRVAKELDGLELNIDSFGEISKTLPIDKINEFLNKKVDDKKLRDRDDLDEIKGGADEEE' A
#
# COMPACT_ATOMS: atom_id res chain seq x y z
N MET A 1 -33.49 18.08 -13.34
CA MET A 1 -32.12 17.78 -13.82
C MET A 1 -31.36 17.16 -12.66
N ALA A 2 -31.04 15.87 -12.72
CA ALA A 2 -30.29 15.20 -11.66
C ALA A 2 -28.85 15.75 -11.62
N LYS A 3 -28.43 16.33 -10.49
CA LYS A 3 -27.04 16.75 -10.28
C LYS A 3 -26.15 15.51 -10.42
N LYS A 4 -25.32 15.46 -11.47
CA LYS A 4 -24.17 14.55 -11.52
C LYS A 4 -23.32 14.86 -10.28
N LYS A 5 -23.21 13.90 -9.36
CA LYS A 5 -22.18 13.98 -8.31
C LYS A 5 -20.85 13.90 -9.05
N GLU A 6 -20.10 15.00 -9.03
CA GLU A 6 -18.72 14.99 -9.46
C GLU A 6 -17.97 14.07 -8.49
N GLN A 7 -17.49 12.94 -8.97
CA GLN A 7 -16.70 12.02 -8.16
C GLN A 7 -15.34 12.69 -7.96
N GLU A 8 -15.20 13.39 -6.84
CA GLU A 8 -13.95 14.01 -6.45
C GLU A 8 -12.91 12.89 -6.28
N LYS A 9 -11.88 12.90 -7.13
CA LYS A 9 -10.85 11.88 -7.07
C LYS A 9 -10.14 11.96 -5.71
N PRO A 10 -9.91 10.83 -5.03
CA PRO A 10 -9.15 10.84 -3.78
C PRO A 10 -7.75 11.42 -4.02
N ARG A 11 -7.25 12.18 -3.04
CA ARG A 11 -5.89 12.74 -3.09
C ARG A 11 -4.87 11.61 -2.91
N VAL A 12 -4.52 10.95 -4.01
CA VAL A 12 -3.52 9.88 -4.05
C VAL A 12 -2.11 10.46 -4.25
N ALA A 13 -1.11 9.73 -3.76
CA ALA A 13 0.29 10.04 -4.08
C ALA A 13 0.49 9.90 -5.61
N LYS A 14 1.38 10.70 -6.20
CA LYS A 14 1.69 10.61 -7.64
C LYS A 14 2.11 9.20 -8.07
N GLU A 15 2.77 8.46 -7.18
CA GLU A 15 3.21 7.07 -7.38
C GLU A 15 2.03 6.07 -7.45
N LEU A 16 0.86 6.44 -6.94
CA LEU A 16 -0.37 5.64 -6.94
C LEU A 16 -1.47 6.29 -7.80
N ASP A 17 -1.11 7.19 -8.72
CA ASP A 17 -2.08 7.79 -9.63
C ASP A 17 -2.71 6.71 -10.52
N GLY A 18 -4.04 6.73 -10.63
CA GLY A 18 -4.81 5.68 -11.30
C GLY A 18 -5.12 4.44 -10.44
N LEU A 19 -4.80 4.45 -9.14
CA LEU A 19 -5.31 3.46 -8.19
C LEU A 19 -6.81 3.66 -7.94
N GLU A 20 -7.64 2.76 -8.46
CA GLU A 20 -9.02 2.62 -8.03
C GLU A 20 -9.13 1.40 -7.12
N LEU A 21 -9.72 1.60 -5.95
CA LEU A 21 -9.96 0.55 -4.96
C LEU A 21 -11.45 0.52 -4.65
N ASN A 22 -12.10 -0.60 -4.95
CA ASN A 22 -13.51 -0.80 -4.64
C ASN A 22 -13.66 -2.01 -3.71
N ILE A 23 -14.51 -1.85 -2.69
CA ILE A 23 -14.82 -2.87 -1.70
C ILE A 23 -16.28 -3.26 -1.90
N ASP A 24 -16.54 -4.53 -2.19
CA ASP A 24 -17.91 -5.03 -2.28
C ASP A 24 -18.49 -5.30 -0.88
N SER A 25 -19.80 -5.46 -0.78
CA SER A 25 -20.53 -5.77 0.46
C SER A 25 -20.06 -7.06 1.13
N PHE A 26 -19.44 -7.97 0.38
CA PHE A 26 -18.82 -9.19 0.88
C PHE A 26 -17.38 -9.00 1.40
N GLY A 27 -16.82 -7.78 1.30
CA GLY A 27 -15.47 -7.47 1.73
C GLY A 27 -14.38 -7.82 0.70
N GLU A 28 -14.76 -8.20 -0.52
CA GLU A 28 -13.81 -8.42 -1.62
C GLU A 28 -13.24 -7.08 -2.09
N ILE A 29 -11.91 -7.03 -2.24
CA ILE A 29 -11.19 -5.82 -2.65
C ILE A 29 -10.80 -5.96 -4.13
N SER A 30 -11.37 -5.11 -4.97
CA SER A 30 -11.00 -4.99 -6.38
C SER A 30 -10.12 -3.75 -6.58
N LYS A 31 -9.02 -3.93 -7.30
CA LYS A 31 -8.03 -2.88 -7.55
C LYS A 31 -7.51 -2.91 -8.98
N THR A 32 -7.29 -1.74 -9.56
CA THR A 32 -6.77 -1.58 -10.93
C THR A 32 -5.26 -1.74 -11.02
N LEU A 33 -4.53 -1.41 -9.95
CA LEU A 33 -3.07 -1.55 -9.90
C LEU A 33 -2.63 -2.91 -9.33
N PRO A 34 -1.47 -3.41 -9.77
CA PRO A 34 -0.90 -4.65 -9.25
C PRO A 34 -0.56 -4.53 -7.76
N ILE A 35 -0.76 -5.65 -7.06
CA ILE A 35 -0.51 -5.77 -5.61
C ILE A 35 0.95 -5.45 -5.27
N ASP A 36 1.90 -5.86 -6.11
CA ASP A 36 3.33 -5.70 -5.85
C ASP A 36 3.74 -4.23 -5.73
N LYS A 37 3.23 -3.36 -6.64
CA LYS A 37 3.49 -1.91 -6.57
C LYS A 37 2.93 -1.27 -5.29
N ILE A 38 1.77 -1.75 -4.85
CA ILE A 38 1.14 -1.26 -3.62
C ILE A 38 1.98 -1.69 -2.42
N ASN A 39 2.43 -2.94 -2.38
CA ASN A 39 3.25 -3.46 -1.30
C ASN A 39 4.60 -2.73 -1.23
N GLU A 40 5.25 -2.50 -2.36
CA GLU A 40 6.51 -1.74 -2.43
C GLU A 40 6.33 -0.32 -1.90
N PHE A 41 5.25 0.36 -2.31
CA PHE A 41 4.92 1.69 -1.81
C PHE A 41 4.71 1.69 -0.30
N LEU A 42 3.96 0.71 0.22
CA LEU A 42 3.69 0.58 1.66
C LEU A 42 4.97 0.31 2.43
N ASN A 43 5.80 -0.65 2.01
CA ASN A 43 7.07 -0.97 2.67
C ASN A 43 8.03 0.24 2.71
N LYS A 44 7.98 1.12 1.70
CA LYS A 44 8.84 2.31 1.62
C LYS A 44 8.33 3.49 2.46
N LYS A 45 7.01 3.66 2.57
CA LYS A 45 6.40 4.86 3.17
C LYS A 45 5.76 4.62 4.53
N VAL A 46 5.40 3.39 4.83
CA VAL A 46 4.68 2.99 6.03
C VAL A 46 5.55 2.03 6.81
N ASP A 47 5.73 2.36 8.07
CA ASP A 47 6.42 1.49 9.00
C ASP A 47 5.53 0.27 9.34
N ASP A 48 6.08 -0.93 9.19
CA ASP A 48 5.35 -2.17 9.46
C ASP A 48 5.22 -2.38 10.98
N LYS A 49 4.04 -2.05 11.50
CA LYS A 49 3.72 -2.21 12.92
C LYS A 49 3.91 -3.63 13.44
N LYS A 50 3.79 -4.66 12.59
CA LYS A 50 3.97 -6.06 13.01
C LYS A 50 5.43 -6.41 13.29
N LEU A 51 6.34 -5.58 12.77
CA LEU A 51 7.77 -5.74 12.91
C LEU A 51 8.33 -4.89 14.05
N ARG A 52 7.57 -3.96 14.65
CA ARG A 52 8.10 -3.09 15.70
C ARG A 52 8.56 -3.81 16.96
N ASP A 53 7.84 -4.88 17.34
CA ASP A 53 8.04 -5.58 18.60
C ASP A 53 8.94 -6.81 18.45
N ARG A 54 9.65 -6.93 17.32
CA ARG A 54 10.56 -8.04 17.03
C ARG A 54 11.98 -7.62 17.35
N ASP A 55 12.49 -8.13 18.47
CA ASP A 55 13.87 -7.90 18.93
C ASP A 55 14.93 -8.49 17.96
N ASP A 56 14.53 -9.48 17.14
CA ASP A 56 15.41 -10.20 16.21
C ASP A 56 15.57 -9.51 14.85
N LEU A 57 14.84 -8.41 14.59
CA LEU A 57 14.90 -7.73 13.30
C LEU A 57 16.23 -7.08 13.00
N ASP A 58 16.89 -6.50 14.00
CA ASP A 58 18.18 -5.85 13.81
C ASP A 58 19.27 -6.88 13.46
N GLU A 59 19.19 -8.09 14.03
CA GLU A 59 20.09 -9.20 13.70
C GLU A 59 19.85 -9.74 12.28
N ILE A 60 18.59 -9.88 11.86
CA ILE A 60 18.23 -10.40 10.54
C ILE A 60 18.53 -9.36 9.44
N LYS A 61 18.33 -8.07 9.73
CA LYS A 61 18.56 -7.00 8.76
C LYS A 61 20.05 -6.72 8.55
N GLY A 62 20.87 -6.93 9.58
CA GLY A 62 22.34 -6.85 9.48
C GLY A 62 22.97 -7.92 8.60
N GLY A 63 22.38 -9.11 8.49
CA GLY A 63 22.89 -10.19 7.63
C GLY A 63 22.58 -10.04 6.13
N ALA A 64 21.65 -9.16 5.75
CA ALA A 64 21.27 -8.95 4.35
C ALA A 64 22.18 -7.94 3.61
N ASP A 65 22.98 -7.14 4.34
CA ASP A 65 23.93 -6.17 3.78
C ASP A 65 25.36 -6.76 3.61
N GLU A 66 25.62 -7.99 4.07
CA GLU A 66 26.93 -8.66 3.95
C GLU A 66 27.06 -9.59 2.72
N GLU A 67 26.03 -9.68 1.88
CA GLU A 67 26.07 -10.38 0.58
C GLU A 67 26.02 -9.37 -0.59
N GLU A 68 27.02 -8.48 -0.69
CA GLU A 68 27.39 -7.80 -1.96
C GLU A 68 28.92 -7.75 -2.14
#